data_AF-A0AAT9GQH7-F1
#
_entry.id   AF-A0AAT9GQH7-F1
#
_cell.length_a   1.000
_cell.length_b   1.000
_cell.length_c   1.000
_cell.angle_alpha   90.00
_cell.angle_beta   90.00
_cell.angle_gamma   90.00
#
_symmetry.space_group_name_H-M   'P 1'
#
loop_
_entity.id
_entity.type
_entity.pdbx_description
1 polymer ?
#
loop_
_entity_poly.entity_id
_entity_poly.type
_entity_poly.pdbx_seq_one_letter_code
_entity_poly.pdbx_strand_id
1 'polypeptide(L)' 'MKLPPRLLFLIITVLFFIAISLPLNYALSSLIGVENATAVMAAIYIILTGVTFGWIFYKDFY' A
#
# COMPACT_ATOMS: atom_id res chain seq x y z
N MET A 1 19.27 -6.02 -17.00
CA MET A 1 18.43 -4.85 -17.38
C MET A 1 18.02 -4.13 -16.10
N LYS A 2 18.18 -2.80 -16.01
CA LYS A 2 17.70 -2.03 -14.85
C LYS A 2 16.18 -1.86 -14.99
N LEU A 3 15.42 -2.19 -13.94
CA LEU A 3 13.97 -2.00 -13.94
C LEU A 3 13.63 -0.51 -13.89
N PRO A 4 12.62 -0.04 -14.63
CA PRO A 4 12.21 1.35 -14.57
C PRO A 4 11.65 1.67 -13.16
N PRO A 5 11.89 2.88 -12.62
CA PRO A 5 11.46 3.25 -11.26
C PRO A 5 9.96 3.07 -11.00
N ARG A 6 9.12 3.29 -12.04
CA ARG A 6 7.66 3.08 -11.97
C ARG A 6 7.30 1.62 -11.66
N LEU A 7 7.98 0.69 -12.32
CA LEU A 7 7.78 -0.74 -12.11
C LEU A 7 8.29 -1.18 -10.73
N LEU A 8 9.39 -0.58 -10.27
CA LEU A 8 9.95 -0.83 -8.95
C LEU A 8 8.99 -0.39 -7.84
N PHE A 9 8.37 0.79 -7.98
CA PHE A 9 7.31 1.26 -7.08
C PHE A 9 6.08 0.35 -7.08
N LEU A 10 5.61 -0.04 -8.27
CA LEU A 10 4.49 -0.97 -8.39
C LEU A 10 4.77 -2.30 -7.66
N ILE A 11 5.96 -2.86 -7.84
CA ILE A 11 6.39 -4.10 -7.17
C ILE A 11 6.40 -3.92 -5.66
N ILE A 12 6.96 -2.82 -5.14
CA ILE A 12 6.98 -2.53 -3.69
C ILE A 12 5.56 -2.44 -3.13
N THR A 13 4.66 -1.75 -3.82
CA THR A 13 3.26 -1.62 -3.42
C THR A 13 2.56 -2.98 -3.38
N VAL A 14 2.75 -3.81 -4.41
CA VAL A 14 2.20 -5.18 -4.43
C VAL A 14 2.78 -6.04 -3.30
N LEU A 15 4.08 -5.97 -3.05
CA LEU A 15 4.72 -6.69 -1.96
C LEU A 15 4.20 -6.26 -0.59
N PHE A 16 3.94 -4.96 -0.40
CA PHE A 16 3.30 -4.48 0.83
C PHE A 16 1.92 -5.13 1.04
N PHE A 17 1.08 -5.17 0.00
CA PHE A 17 -0.24 -5.80 0.09
C PHE A 17 -0.17 -7.30 0.38
N ILE A 18 0.75 -8.04 -0.24
CA ILE A 18 0.82 -9.50 -0.09
C ILE A 18 1.52 -9.91 1.21
N ALA A 19 2.66 -9.29 1.52
CA ALA A 19 3.54 -9.76 2.59
C ALA A 19 3.37 -9.01 3.92
N ILE A 20 3.02 -7.72 3.87
CA ILE A 20 3.01 -6.87 5.07
C ILE A 20 1.60 -6.67 5.59
N SER A 21 0.62 -6.58 4.70
CA SER A 21 -0.74 -6.16 5.07
C SER A 21 -1.46 -7.16 5.98
N LEU A 22 -1.27 -8.47 5.75
CA LEU A 22 -1.85 -9.54 6.56
C LEU A 22 -1.28 -9.52 7.99
N PRO A 23 0.06 -9.60 8.20
CA PRO A 23 0.65 -9.48 9.53
C PRO A 23 0.26 -8.20 10.26
N LEU A 24 0.22 -7.07 9.54
CA LEU A 24 -0.16 -5.78 10.11
C LEU A 24 -1.61 -5.78 10.59
N ASN A 25 -2.53 -6.35 9.82
CA ASN A 25 -3.93 -6.45 10.22
C ASN A 25 -4.12 -7.32 11.47
N TYR A 26 -3.40 -8.44 11.59
CA TYR A 26 -3.43 -9.28 12.80
C TYR A 26 -2.89 -8.54 14.02
N ALA A 27 -1.74 -7.88 13.88
CA ALA A 27 -1.13 -7.11 14.96
C ALA A 27 -2.04 -5.95 15.42
N LEU A 28 -2.58 -5.17 14.47
CA LEU A 28 -3.49 -4.07 14.79
C LEU A 28 -4.80 -4.57 15.40
N SER A 29 -5.38 -5.65 14.86
CA SER A 29 -6.62 -6.23 15.41
C SER A 29 -6.46 -6.65 16.87
N SER A 30 -5.27 -7.15 17.25
CA SER A 30 -4.97 -7.51 18.64
C SER A 30 -4.80 -6.31 19.59
N LEU A 31 -4.47 -5.12 19.05
CA LEU A 31 -4.18 -3.92 19.84
C LEU A 31 -5.39 -3.00 19.99
N ILE A 32 -6.14 -2.79 18.89
CA ILE A 32 -7.21 -1.77 18.82
C ILE A 32 -8.59 -2.36 18.49
N GLY A 33 -8.70 -3.68 18.39
CA GLY A 33 -9.93 -4.39 17.99
C GLY A 33 -10.11 -4.47 16.46
N VAL A 34 -10.81 -5.50 16.01
CA VAL A 34 -10.96 -5.87 14.59
C VAL A 34 -11.66 -4.77 13.78
N GLU A 35 -12.70 -4.15 14.34
CA GLU A 35 -13.48 -3.09 13.67
C GLU A 35 -12.60 -1.87 13.36
N ASN A 36 -11.86 -1.39 14.35
CA ASN A 36 -10.95 -0.25 14.21
C ASN A 36 -9.75 -0.59 13.32
N ALA A 37 -9.18 -1.79 13.46
CA ALA A 37 -8.08 -2.25 12.61
C ALA A 37 -8.48 -2.29 11.13
N THR A 38 -9.70 -2.75 10.83
CA THR A 38 -10.22 -2.78 9.46
C THR A 38 -10.30 -1.38 8.86
N ALA A 39 -10.81 -0.40 9.62
CA ALA A 39 -10.88 0.99 9.18
C ALA A 39 -9.48 1.60 8.94
N VAL A 40 -8.52 1.33 9.83
CA VAL A 40 -7.13 1.79 9.69
C VAL A 40 -6.46 1.19 8.47
N MET A 41 -6.61 -0.13 8.25
CA MET A 41 -6.05 -0.81 7.09
C MET A 41 -6.64 -0.29 5.79
N ALA A 42 -7.96 -0.06 5.73
CA ALA A 42 -8.62 0.55 4.57
C ALA A 42 -8.05 1.95 4.26
N ALA A 43 -7.86 2.78 5.28
CA ALA A 43 -7.25 4.11 5.12
C ALA A 43 -5.81 4.02 4.58
N ILE A 44 -4.98 3.12 5.14
CA ILE A 44 -3.62 2.86 4.66
C ILE A 44 -3.64 2.45 3.18
N TYR A 45 -4.53 1.53 2.80
CA TYR A 45 -4.63 1.05 1.42
C TYR A 45 -5.01 2.14 0.43
N ILE A 46 -5.98 3.00 0.78
CA ILE A 46 -6.39 4.14 -0.05
C ILE A 46 -5.22 5.11 -0.25
N ILE A 47 -4.51 5.46 0.83
CA ILE A 47 -3.36 6.38 0.77
C ILE A 47 -2.24 5.77 -0.07
N LEU A 48 -1.84 4.53 0.21
CA LEU A 48 -0.72 3.88 -0.49
C LEU A 48 -1.03 3.73 -1.98
N THR A 49 -2.25 3.33 -2.32
CA THR A 49 -2.69 3.19 -3.72
C THR A 49 -2.75 4.55 -4.41
N GLY A 50 -3.30 5.58 -3.76
CA GLY A 50 -3.37 6.94 -4.30
C GLY A 50 -2.00 7.56 -4.56
N VAL A 51 -1.08 7.43 -3.59
CA VAL A 51 0.32 7.90 -3.75
C VAL A 51 1.03 7.12 -4.86
N THR A 52 0.87 5.80 -4.91
CA THR A 52 1.48 4.96 -5.95
C THR A 52 0.97 5.35 -7.34
N PHE A 53 -0.35 5.50 -7.50
CA PHE A 53 -0.97 5.93 -8.74
C PHE A 53 -0.48 7.33 -9.15
N GLY A 54 -0.57 8.29 -8.23
CA GLY A 54 -0.11 9.65 -8.46
C GLY A 54 1.34 9.68 -8.93
N TRP A 55 2.24 8.95 -8.26
CA TRP A 55 3.67 8.93 -8.60
C TRP A 55 3.99 8.24 -9.92
N ILE A 56 3.30 7.13 -10.23
CA ILE A 56 3.50 6.39 -11.49
C ILE A 56 3.07 7.24 -12.69
N PHE A 57 1.92 7.90 -12.59
CA PHE A 57 1.32 8.65 -13.69
C PHE A 57 1.59 10.16 -13.64
N TYR A 58 2.30 10.68 -12.63
CA TYR A 58 2.54 12.13 -12.46
C TYR A 58 3.09 12.79 -13.74
N LYS A 59 4.08 12.16 -14.38
CA LYS A 59 4.70 12.63 -15.63
C LYS A 59 3.89 12.33 -16.89
N ASP A 60 2.77 11.61 -16.75
CA ASP A 60 1.86 11.36 -17.86
C ASP A 60 0.75 12.44 -17.90
N PHE A 61 0.59 13.21 -16.81
CA PHE A 61 -0.34 14.35 -16.71
C PHE A 61 0.33 15.73 -16.88
N TYR A 62 1.65 15.79 -17.03
CA TYR A 62 2.47 17.00 -17.18
C TYR A 62 3.52 16.79 -18.27
#